data_AF-A0A059XBI0-F1
#
_entry.id   AF-A0A059XBI0-F1
#
_cell.length_a   1.000
_cell.length_b   1.000
_cell.length_c   1.000
_cell.angle_alpha   90.00
_cell.angle_beta   90.00
_cell.angle_gamma   90.00
#
_symmetry.space_group_name_H-M   'P 1'
#
loop_
_entity.id
_entity.type
_entity.pdbx_description
1 polymer ?
#
loop_
_entity_poly.entity_id
_entity_poly.type
_entity_poly.pdbx_seq_one_letter_code
_entity_poly.pdbx_strand_id
1 'polypeptide(L)'
;MATAPNAQLLELSVQLLESIGNKDWRTYAKLCDDSLTCFEPETLGQLVEGLKFHKFYFDLEGAPAKRNTTLTSPHVRMLGDDAAVVSYIRLIQKLDGSGNPVTVAVEETRVWQRLDGQWKHVHFHRSAPSRE
;
A
#
# COMPACT_ATOMS: atom_id res chain seq x y z
N MET A 1 5.47 26.50 -1.43
CA MET A 1 4.00 26.38 -1.35
C MET A 1 3.72 25.00 -0.80
N ALA A 2 2.92 24.88 0.27
CA ALA A 2 2.55 23.56 0.78
C ALA A 2 1.82 22.81 -0.34
N THR A 3 2.24 21.58 -0.65
CA THR A 3 1.48 20.68 -1.52
C THR A 3 0.08 20.52 -0.92
N ALA A 4 -0.96 20.58 -1.76
CA ALA A 4 -2.32 20.33 -1.30
C ALA A 4 -2.35 18.99 -0.54
N PRO A 5 -3.05 18.86 0.60
CA PRO A 5 -3.05 17.65 1.43
C PRO A 5 -3.28 16.36 0.63
N ASN A 6 -4.13 16.45 -0.39
CA ASN A 6 -4.40 15.34 -1.31
C ASN A 6 -3.17 14.89 -2.10
N ALA A 7 -2.34 15.82 -2.59
CA ALA A 7 -1.12 15.49 -3.33
C ALA A 7 -0.09 14.80 -2.43
N GLN A 8 0.09 15.29 -1.21
CA GLN A 8 1.02 14.69 -0.24
C GLN A 8 0.65 13.23 0.10
N LEU A 9 -0.64 12.95 0.34
CA LEU A 9 -1.10 11.59 0.65
C LEU A 9 -0.93 10.62 -0.53
N LEU A 10 -1.06 11.12 -1.76
CA LEU A 10 -0.77 10.32 -2.96
C LEU A 10 0.72 10.06 -3.12
N GLU A 11 1.58 11.05 -2.87
CA GLU A 11 3.04 10.89 -2.86
C GLU A 11 3.48 9.85 -1.82
N LEU A 12 2.96 9.94 -0.59
CA LEU A 12 3.22 8.96 0.46
C LEU A 12 2.71 7.56 0.11
N SER A 13 1.56 7.47 -0.56
CA SER A 13 1.01 6.20 -1.04
C SER A 13 1.91 5.58 -2.12
N VAL A 14 2.45 6.38 -3.04
CA VAL A 14 3.43 5.91 -4.04
C VAL A 14 4.70 5.43 -3.35
N GLN A 15 5.28 6.23 -2.44
CA GLN A 15 6.47 5.85 -1.68
C GLN A 15 6.28 4.54 -0.89
N LEU A 16 5.11 4.37 -0.27
CA LEU A 16 4.75 3.13 0.42
C LEU A 16 4.75 1.94 -0.55
N LEU A 17 4.12 2.05 -1.71
CA LEU A 17 4.05 0.97 -2.70
C LEU A 17 5.40 0.63 -3.32
N GLU A 18 6.25 1.64 -3.52
CA GLU A 18 7.64 1.46 -3.95
C GLU A 18 8.45 0.71 -2.90
N SER A 19 8.29 1.02 -1.61
CA SER A 19 8.96 0.31 -0.53
C SER A 19 8.61 -1.18 -0.52
N ILE A 20 7.33 -1.52 -0.76
CA ILE A 20 6.86 -2.90 -0.91
C ILE A 20 7.48 -3.54 -2.16
N GLY A 21 7.50 -2.83 -3.29
CA GLY A 21 8.04 -3.33 -4.55
C GLY A 21 9.55 -3.64 -4.47
N ASN A 22 10.30 -2.81 -3.75
CA ASN A 22 11.75 -2.86 -3.61
C ASN A 22 12.24 -3.65 -2.38
N LYS A 23 11.33 -4.23 -1.58
CA LYS A 23 11.64 -4.86 -0.29
C LYS A 23 12.38 -3.93 0.69
N ASP A 24 12.09 -2.63 0.64
CA ASP A 24 12.65 -1.63 1.58
C ASP A 24 11.83 -1.61 2.87
N TRP A 25 12.17 -2.51 3.78
CA TRP A 25 11.53 -2.62 5.09
C TRP A 25 11.63 -1.33 5.92
N ARG A 26 12.75 -0.61 5.83
CA ARG A 26 12.99 0.57 6.65
C ARG A 26 12.01 1.68 6.28
N THR A 27 11.80 1.92 4.99
CA THR A 27 10.82 2.90 4.53
C THR A 27 9.39 2.47 4.85
N TYR A 28 9.06 1.19 4.61
CA TYR A 28 7.73 0.66 4.94
C TYR A 28 7.39 0.84 6.43
N ALA A 29 8.26 0.39 7.33
CA ALA A 29 8.07 0.52 8.77
C ALA A 29 8.01 1.97 9.25
N LYS A 30 8.74 2.89 8.60
CA LYS A 30 8.67 4.33 8.91
C LYS A 30 7.32 4.93 8.55
N LEU A 31 6.71 4.51 7.43
CA LEU A 31 5.44 5.04 6.94
C LEU A 31 4.23 4.45 7.68
N CYS A 32 4.34 3.22 8.16
CA CYS A 32 3.27 2.55 8.90
C CYS A 32 3.24 2.93 10.38
N ASP A 33 2.05 2.84 10.97
CA ASP A 33 1.88 2.79 12.42
C ASP A 33 2.20 1.37 12.94
N ASP A 34 2.71 1.26 14.17
CA ASP A 34 3.08 -0.03 14.76
C ASP A 34 1.87 -0.95 15.00
N SER A 35 0.67 -0.36 15.12
CA SER A 35 -0.63 -1.04 15.25
C SER A 35 -1.40 -1.15 13.92
N LEU A 36 -0.71 -1.01 12.77
CA LEU A 36 -1.32 -1.14 11.44
C LEU A 36 -2.21 -2.39 11.36
N THR A 37 -3.47 -2.20 11.00
CA THR A 37 -4.41 -3.30 10.74
C THR A 37 -4.59 -3.56 9.25
N CYS A 38 -4.86 -4.80 8.86
CA CYS A 38 -5.11 -5.12 7.46
C CYS A 38 -6.14 -6.22 7.20
N PHE A 39 -6.79 -6.08 6.05
CA PHE A 39 -7.41 -7.18 5.30
C PHE A 39 -6.72 -7.30 3.95
N GLU A 40 -6.20 -8.49 3.65
CA GLU A 40 -5.67 -8.81 2.33
C GLU A 40 -5.81 -10.32 2.06
N PRO A 41 -5.68 -10.79 0.79
CA PRO A 41 -5.89 -12.20 0.47
C PRO A 41 -5.06 -13.16 1.34
N GLU A 42 -3.85 -12.75 1.68
CA GLU A 42 -2.87 -13.49 2.46
C GLU A 42 -3.29 -13.66 3.93
N THR A 43 -4.19 -12.82 4.46
CA THR A 43 -4.73 -12.97 5.83
C THR A 43 -5.87 -13.98 5.92
N LEU A 44 -6.27 -14.59 4.80
CA LEU A 44 -7.31 -15.63 4.74
C LEU A 44 -8.62 -15.21 5.43
N GLY A 45 -9.01 -13.94 5.24
CA GLY A 45 -10.24 -13.36 5.79
C GLY A 45 -10.14 -12.90 7.24
N GLN A 46 -8.97 -12.96 7.87
CA GLN A 46 -8.75 -12.45 9.23
C GLN A 46 -8.29 -10.99 9.22
N LEU A 47 -8.66 -10.25 10.25
CA LEU A 47 -8.04 -8.97 10.56
C LEU A 47 -6.69 -9.24 11.23
N VAL A 48 -5.61 -8.80 10.60
CA VAL A 48 -4.26 -8.89 11.18
C VAL A 48 -3.84 -7.52 11.70
N GLU A 49 -3.16 -7.49 12.84
CA GLU A 49 -2.62 -6.28 13.46
C GLU A 49 -1.09 -6.38 13.59
N GLY A 50 -0.44 -5.24 13.36
CA GLY A 50 0.99 -5.04 13.50
C GLY A 50 1.81 -5.45 12.28
N LEU A 51 3.10 -5.11 12.32
CA LEU A 51 3.96 -5.17 11.13
C LEU A 51 4.63 -6.53 10.91
N LYS A 52 4.63 -7.43 11.91
CA LYS A 52 5.35 -8.72 11.83
C LYS A 52 4.85 -9.61 10.71
N PHE A 53 3.54 -9.63 10.45
CA PHE A 53 2.94 -10.42 9.37
C PHE A 53 3.50 -9.99 8.00
N HIS A 54 3.59 -8.69 7.77
CA HIS A 54 4.14 -8.13 6.53
C HIS A 54 5.66 -8.32 6.46
N LYS A 55 6.39 -8.14 7.58
CA LYS A 55 7.84 -8.29 7.64
C LYS A 55 8.33 -9.64 7.09
N PHE A 56 7.57 -10.70 7.34
CA PHE A 56 7.84 -12.02 6.78
C PHE A 56 8.08 -11.97 5.26
N TYR A 57 7.23 -11.28 4.50
CA TYR A 57 7.36 -11.16 3.03
C TYR A 57 8.55 -10.30 2.58
N PHE A 58 8.97 -9.34 3.40
CA PHE A 58 10.19 -8.55 3.15
C PHE A 58 11.45 -9.39 3.36
N ASP A 59 11.45 -10.27 4.37
CA ASP A 59 12.58 -11.10 4.76
C ASP A 59 12.79 -12.33 3.85
N LEU A 60 11.80 -12.72 3.03
CA LEU A 60 11.96 -13.82 2.07
C LEU A 60 13.18 -13.57 1.17
N GLU A 61 13.90 -14.62 0.81
CA GLU A 61 15.05 -14.51 -0.09
C GLU A 61 14.62 -14.11 -1.52
N GLY A 62 15.58 -13.61 -2.31
CA GLY A 62 15.36 -13.22 -3.70
C GLY A 62 15.26 -11.71 -3.92
N ALA A 63 15.86 -11.26 -5.03
CA ALA A 63 15.86 -9.86 -5.42
C ALA A 63 14.44 -9.35 -5.74
N PRO A 64 14.17 -8.05 -5.56
CA PRO A 64 12.93 -7.43 -6.01
C PRO A 64 12.65 -7.75 -7.49
N ALA A 65 11.54 -8.44 -7.76
CA ALA A 65 11.12 -8.71 -9.13
C ALA A 65 10.79 -7.39 -9.85
N LYS A 66 11.33 -7.23 -11.08
CA LYS A 66 11.06 -6.08 -11.94
C LYS A 66 9.56 -5.97 -12.18
N ARG A 67 9.00 -4.84 -11.78
CA ARG A 67 7.57 -4.53 -11.90
C ARG A 67 7.37 -3.05 -12.17
N ASN A 68 6.26 -2.71 -12.80
CA ASN A 68 5.76 -1.35 -12.88
C ASN A 68 4.44 -1.27 -12.10
N THR A 69 4.30 -0.26 -11.24
CA THR A 69 3.07 -0.03 -10.46
C THR A 69 2.42 1.26 -10.92
N THR A 70 1.10 1.23 -11.13
CA THR A 70 0.31 2.41 -11.50
C THR A 70 -0.95 2.47 -10.64
N LEU A 71 -1.22 3.64 -10.06
CA LEU A 71 -2.45 3.90 -9.31
C LEU A 71 -3.44 4.52 -10.29
N THR A 72 -4.54 3.82 -10.59
CA THR A 72 -5.58 4.32 -11.47
C THR A 72 -6.74 4.88 -10.65
N SER A 73 -7.28 6.01 -11.12
CA SER A 73 -8.37 6.74 -10.49
C SER A 73 -8.18 6.98 -8.98
N PRO A 74 -7.02 7.49 -8.52
CA PRO A 74 -6.79 7.70 -7.10
C PRO A 74 -7.76 8.75 -6.56
N HIS A 75 -8.35 8.44 -5.41
CA HIS A 75 -9.29 9.32 -4.72
C HIS A 75 -8.85 9.49 -3.27
N VAL A 76 -8.70 10.75 -2.84
CA VAL A 76 -8.40 11.11 -1.46
C VAL A 76 -9.64 11.75 -0.83
N ARG A 77 -10.12 11.17 0.27
CA ARG A 77 -11.15 11.76 1.13
C ARG A 77 -10.51 12.15 2.46
N MET A 78 -10.40 13.45 2.71
CA MET A 78 -10.05 13.95 4.04
C MET A 78 -11.20 13.69 5.02
N LEU A 79 -10.86 13.28 6.23
CA LEU A 79 -11.75 13.04 7.36
C LEU A 79 -11.33 13.98 8.51
N GLY A 80 -11.64 15.27 8.36
CA GLY A 80 -11.07 16.32 9.21
C GLY A 80 -9.61 16.60 8.87
N ASP A 81 -8.86 17.14 9.83
CA ASP A 81 -7.50 17.65 9.61
C ASP A 81 -6.41 16.58 9.75
N ASP A 82 -6.71 15.50 10.48
CA ASP A 82 -5.73 14.51 10.93
C ASP A 82 -6.00 13.09 10.43
N ALA A 83 -6.99 12.88 9.56
CA ALA A 83 -7.28 11.57 8.99
C ALA A 83 -7.69 11.67 7.52
N ALA A 84 -7.38 10.64 6.75
CA ALA A 84 -7.76 10.56 5.36
C ALA A 84 -7.90 9.10 4.88
N VAL A 85 -8.77 8.91 3.90
CA VAL A 85 -8.90 7.65 3.14
C VAL A 85 -8.37 7.88 1.75
N VAL A 86 -7.45 7.02 1.33
CA VAL A 86 -6.89 6.99 -0.03
C VAL A 86 -7.32 5.68 -0.67
N SER A 87 -8.11 5.76 -1.74
CA SER A 87 -8.61 4.60 -2.48
C SER A 87 -8.17 4.68 -3.93
N TYR A 88 -7.78 3.54 -4.50
CA TYR A 88 -7.36 3.43 -5.90
C TYR A 88 -7.46 1.98 -6.38
N ILE A 89 -7.41 1.80 -7.69
CA ILE A 89 -7.07 0.52 -8.30
C ILE A 89 -5.56 0.51 -8.55
N ARG A 90 -4.87 -0.51 -8.07
CA ARG A 90 -3.43 -0.69 -8.31
C ARG A 90 -3.23 -1.68 -9.44
N LEU A 91 -2.65 -1.20 -10.54
CA LEU A 91 -2.18 -2.04 -11.63
C LEU A 91 -0.71 -2.37 -11.42
N ILE A 92 -0.38 -3.65 -11.54
CA ILE A 92 0.97 -4.17 -11.40
C ILE A 92 1.32 -4.94 -12.68
N GLN A 93 2.25 -4.39 -13.46
CA GLN A 93 2.81 -5.06 -14.63
C GLN A 93 4.09 -5.78 -14.21
N LYS A 94 4.20 -7.07 -14.50
CA LYS A 94 5.36 -7.91 -14.13
C LYS A 94 5.53 -9.06 -15.13
N LEU A 95 6.62 -9.81 -15.01
CA LEU A 95 6.76 -11.09 -15.71
C LEU A 95 6.18 -12.24 -14.85
N ASP A 96 5.54 -13.20 -15.49
CA ASP A 96 5.15 -14.46 -14.86
C ASP A 96 6.33 -15.45 -14.78
N GLY A 97 6.08 -16.68 -14.28
CA GLY A 97 7.11 -17.72 -14.15
C GLY A 97 7.69 -18.22 -15.49
N SER A 98 7.02 -17.94 -16.60
CA SER A 98 7.46 -18.27 -17.95
C SER A 98 8.15 -17.10 -18.66
N GLY A 99 8.27 -15.95 -17.99
CA GLY A 99 8.85 -14.73 -18.56
C GLY A 99 7.90 -13.91 -19.42
N ASN A 100 6.60 -14.22 -19.43
CA ASN A 100 5.62 -13.45 -20.19
C ASN A 100 5.13 -12.22 -19.40
N PRO A 101 4.91 -11.06 -20.04
CA PRO A 101 4.36 -9.90 -19.36
C PRO A 101 2.89 -10.13 -19.00
N VAL A 102 2.56 -9.90 -17.73
CA VAL A 102 1.19 -9.96 -17.19
C VAL A 102 0.85 -8.67 -16.45
N THR A 103 -0.43 -8.29 -16.46
CA THR A 103 -0.96 -7.20 -15.65
C THR A 103 -1.93 -7.76 -14.63
N VAL A 104 -1.71 -7.42 -13.36
CA VAL A 104 -2.61 -7.76 -12.25
C VAL A 104 -3.24 -6.47 -11.74
N ALA A 105 -4.53 -6.50 -11.48
CA ALA A 105 -5.25 -5.42 -10.80
C ALA A 105 -5.62 -5.86 -9.39
N VAL A 106 -5.57 -4.93 -8.44
CA VAL A 106 -6.13 -5.07 -7.09
C VAL A 106 -6.80 -3.76 -6.69
N GLU A 107 -7.86 -3.85 -5.91
CA GLU A 107 -8.54 -2.68 -5.34
C GLU A 107 -7.93 -2.45 -3.95
N GLU A 108 -7.46 -1.23 -3.67
CA GLU A 108 -6.84 -0.90 -2.39
C GLU A 108 -7.52 0.32 -1.76
N THR A 109 -7.82 0.21 -0.46
CA THR A 109 -8.17 1.34 0.39
C THR A 109 -7.16 1.43 1.52
N ARG A 110 -6.56 2.60 1.70
CA ARG A 110 -5.57 2.89 2.74
C ARG A 110 -6.03 4.07 3.58
N VAL A 111 -6.07 3.87 4.89
CA VAL A 111 -6.34 4.92 5.86
C VAL A 111 -5.01 5.46 6.36
N TRP A 112 -4.94 6.78 6.39
CA TRP A 112 -3.81 7.54 6.89
C TRP A 112 -4.28 8.42 8.05
N GLN A 113 -3.47 8.49 9.10
CA GLN A 113 -3.71 9.35 10.25
C GLN A 113 -2.47 10.18 10.53
N ARG A 114 -2.63 11.45 10.85
CA ARG A 114 -1.53 12.32 11.27
C ARG A 114 -1.31 12.13 12.77
N LEU A 115 -0.17 11.55 13.14
CA LEU A 115 0.26 11.31 14.51
C LEU A 115 1.56 12.09 14.74
N ASP A 116 1.60 12.91 15.79
CA ASP A 116 2.75 13.79 16.10
C ASP A 116 3.23 14.62 14.90
N GLY A 117 2.28 15.12 14.10
CA GLY A 117 2.54 15.91 12.91
C GLY A 117 2.98 15.12 11.67
N GLN A 118 3.03 13.79 11.72
CA GLN A 118 3.42 12.93 10.60
C GLN A 118 2.28 12.03 10.15
N TRP A 119 2.06 11.93 8.84
CA TRP A 119 1.12 10.96 8.28
C TRP A 119 1.64 9.54 8.44
N LYS A 120 0.81 8.70 9.04
CA LYS A 120 1.04 7.28 9.28
C LYS A 120 -0.03 6.46 8.61
N HIS A 121 0.38 5.37 7.97
CA HIS A 121 -0.53 4.39 7.42
C HIS A 121 -1.03 3.49 8.56
N VAL A 122 -2.33 3.57 8.87
CA VAL A 122 -2.92 2.93 10.06
C VAL A 122 -3.85 1.75 9.76
N HIS A 123 -4.41 1.69 8.55
CA HIS A 123 -5.25 0.57 8.12
C HIS A 123 -5.21 0.41 6.61
N PHE A 124 -5.22 -0.83 6.09
CA PHE A 124 -5.58 -1.06 4.69
C PHE A 124 -6.48 -2.26 4.44
N HIS A 125 -7.18 -2.19 3.33
CA HIS A 125 -7.89 -3.32 2.74
C HIS A 125 -7.44 -3.47 1.29
N ARG A 126 -6.98 -4.66 0.92
CA ARG A 126 -6.69 -5.06 -0.45
C ARG A 126 -7.60 -6.21 -0.88
N SER A 127 -8.35 -6.02 -1.96
CA SER A 127 -9.20 -7.05 -2.57
C SER A 127 -8.79 -7.34 -4.00
N ALA A 128 -9.15 -8.54 -4.48
CA ALA A 128 -9.16 -8.80 -5.91
C ALA A 128 -10.28 -7.99 -6.56
N PRO A 129 -10.09 -7.50 -7.81
CA PRO A 129 -11.15 -6.81 -8.52
C PRO A 129 -12.37 -7.71 -8.62
N SER A 130 -13.55 -7.13 -8.39
CA SER A 130 -14.80 -7.82 -8.69
C SER A 130 -14.77 -8.32 -10.14
N ARG A 131 -14.95 -9.62 -10.34
CA ARG A 131 -15.22 -10.18 -11.67
C ARG A 131 -16.73 -10.21 -11.81
N GLU A 132 -17.25 -9.49 -12.80
CA GLU A 132 -18.60 -9.76 -13.32
C GLU A 132 -18.66 -11.18 -13.94
#